data_AF-A3SJ07-F1
#
_entry.id   AF-A3SJ07-F1
#
_cell.length_a   1.000
_cell.length_b   1.000
_cell.length_c   1.000
_cell.angle_alpha   90.00
_cell.angle_beta   90.00
_cell.angle_gamma   90.00
#
_symmetry.space_group_name_H-M   'P 1'
#
loop_
_entity.id
_entity.type
_entity.pdbx_description
1 polymer ?
#
loop_
_entity_poly.entity_id
_entity_poly.type
_entity_poly.pdbx_seq_one_letter_code
_entity_poly.pdbx_strand_id
1 'polypeptide(L)'
;MPTGALKAFQRSLQTIANAEDRPLVFKNLYAGLRLEPIVAMFPDAIFIHVQRDRVENAISILEGRNAANGNFNTWWSVPPPGYEAWIGQPAADQVMAQIDLIEAQIDRDTRNLGLGDQMMKVNYRDICADPAAFLSRAQTFLNSRGVELSLVGDPPMRFERRRSNQLPKEIVDRLWALEQGTTNDV
;
A
#
# COMPACT_ATOMS: atom_id res chain seq x y z
N MET A 1 -23.97 10.93 -1.65
CA MET A 1 -24.48 11.04 -0.26
C MET A 1 -24.35 9.67 0.41
N PRO A 2 -23.64 9.53 1.56
CA PRO A 2 -23.49 8.25 2.23
C PRO A 2 -24.83 7.71 2.75
N THR A 3 -25.02 6.39 2.64
CA THR A 3 -26.21 5.67 3.12
C THR A 3 -26.35 5.74 4.64
N GLY A 4 -27.54 5.40 5.17
CA GLY A 4 -27.78 5.36 6.62
C GLY A 4 -26.82 4.43 7.38
N ALA A 5 -26.46 3.29 6.78
CA ALA A 5 -25.50 2.35 7.33
C ALA A 5 -24.08 2.92 7.38
N LEU A 6 -23.63 3.62 6.32
CA LEU A 6 -22.31 4.26 6.29
C LEU A 6 -22.18 5.37 7.34
N LYS A 7 -23.23 6.17 7.55
CA LYS A 7 -23.26 7.17 8.63
C LYS A 7 -23.20 6.53 10.02
N ALA A 8 -23.85 5.38 10.21
CA ALA A 8 -23.76 4.64 11.47
C ALA A 8 -22.34 4.13 11.70
N PHE A 9 -21.70 3.57 10.67
CA PHE A 9 -20.32 3.12 10.73
C PHE A 9 -19.33 4.25 11.04
N GLN A 10 -19.45 5.40 10.36
CA GLN A 10 -18.65 6.59 10.63
C GLN A 10 -18.75 7.03 12.09
N ARG A 11 -19.97 7.08 12.64
CA ARG A 11 -20.19 7.41 14.06
C ARG A 11 -19.56 6.40 15.00
N SER A 12 -19.66 5.11 14.71
CA SER A 12 -19.02 4.07 15.54
C SER A 12 -17.50 4.26 15.62
N LEU A 13 -16.84 4.59 14.49
CA LEU A 13 -15.40 4.88 14.50
C LEU A 13 -15.09 6.14 15.30
N GLN A 14 -15.86 7.22 15.13
CA GLN A 14 -15.70 8.44 15.92
C GLN A 14 -15.89 8.19 17.42
N THR A 15 -16.87 7.37 17.81
CA THR A 15 -17.06 6.99 19.21
C THR A 15 -15.85 6.26 19.78
N ILE A 16 -15.26 5.33 19.03
CA ILE A 16 -14.05 4.62 19.48
C ILE A 16 -12.87 5.60 19.61
N ALA A 17 -12.65 6.44 18.59
CA ALA A 17 -11.56 7.42 18.61
C ALA A 17 -11.67 8.38 19.80
N ASN A 18 -12.88 8.89 20.06
CA ASN A 18 -13.16 9.82 21.15
C ASN A 18 -13.07 9.16 22.53
N ALA A 19 -13.44 7.89 22.66
CA ALA A 19 -13.34 7.16 23.92
C ALA A 19 -11.88 6.93 24.34
N GLU A 20 -10.98 6.76 23.37
CA GLU A 20 -9.55 6.53 23.60
C GLU A 20 -8.71 7.81 23.57
N ASP A 21 -9.32 8.96 23.22
CA ASP A 21 -8.64 10.25 22.98
C ASP A 21 -7.43 10.10 22.05
N ARG A 22 -7.59 9.28 21.00
CA ARG A 22 -6.52 8.89 20.08
C ARG A 22 -7.01 8.80 18.64
N PRO A 23 -6.18 9.20 17.66
CA PRO A 23 -6.52 9.02 16.26
C PRO A 23 -6.57 7.52 15.89
N LEU A 24 -7.43 7.19 14.93
CA LEU A 24 -7.53 5.84 14.39
C LEU A 24 -6.53 5.65 13.25
N VAL A 25 -5.74 4.58 13.35
CA VAL A 25 -4.88 4.12 12.25
C VAL A 25 -5.51 2.88 11.63
N PHE A 26 -5.76 2.92 10.33
CA PHE A 26 -6.33 1.80 9.58
C PHE A 26 -5.40 1.39 8.43
N LYS A 27 -5.12 0.09 8.33
CA LYS A 27 -4.28 -0.47 7.27
C LYS A 27 -4.93 -1.71 6.69
N ASN A 28 -5.28 -1.64 5.41
CA ASN A 28 -5.77 -2.76 4.61
C ASN A 28 -5.31 -2.58 3.17
N LEU A 29 -4.98 -3.67 2.46
CA LEU A 29 -4.52 -3.60 1.07
C LEU A 29 -5.54 -2.94 0.12
N TYR A 30 -6.84 -3.13 0.36
CA TYR A 30 -7.90 -2.50 -0.42
C TYR A 30 -8.00 -0.98 -0.21
N ALA A 31 -7.36 -0.42 0.82
CA ALA A 31 -7.43 1.03 1.07
C ALA A 31 -6.86 1.82 -0.12
N GLY A 32 -5.80 1.32 -0.77
CA GLY A 32 -5.22 1.95 -1.96
C GLY A 32 -6.16 1.99 -3.18
N LEU A 33 -7.14 1.07 -3.24
CA LEU A 33 -8.15 1.05 -4.32
C LEU A 33 -9.47 1.71 -3.92
N ARG A 34 -9.51 2.35 -2.75
CA ARG A 34 -10.75 2.88 -2.14
C ARG A 34 -10.55 4.30 -1.59
N LEU A 35 -9.63 5.07 -2.16
CA LEU A 35 -9.37 6.44 -1.72
C LEU A 35 -10.64 7.31 -1.85
N GLU A 36 -11.37 7.23 -2.96
CA GLU A 36 -12.62 7.98 -3.15
C GLU A 36 -13.67 7.74 -2.05
N PRO A 37 -14.12 6.49 -1.75
CA PRO A 37 -15.10 6.27 -0.68
C PRO A 37 -14.54 6.55 0.71
N ILE A 38 -13.23 6.41 0.95
CA ILE A 38 -12.61 6.79 2.22
C ILE A 38 -12.73 8.30 2.42
N VAL A 39 -12.29 9.11 1.45
CA VAL A 39 -12.35 10.58 1.50
C VAL A 39 -13.79 11.08 1.60
N ALA A 40 -14.73 10.45 0.88
CA ALA A 40 -16.14 10.80 0.97
C ALA A 40 -16.74 10.59 2.37
N MET A 41 -16.17 9.67 3.17
CA MET A 41 -16.60 9.38 4.54
C MET A 41 -15.77 10.11 5.60
N PHE A 42 -14.48 10.31 5.34
CA PHE A 42 -13.51 10.95 6.21
C PHE A 42 -12.70 11.99 5.40
N PRO A 43 -13.23 13.19 5.18
CA PRO A 43 -12.55 14.23 4.38
C PRO A 43 -11.22 14.72 4.98
N ASP A 44 -11.03 14.46 6.27
CA ASP A 44 -9.85 14.76 7.09
C ASP A 44 -8.88 13.57 7.20
N ALA A 45 -9.14 12.46 6.49
CA ALA A 45 -8.25 11.31 6.49
C ALA A 45 -6.85 11.69 5.99
N ILE A 46 -5.84 11.23 6.72
CA ILE A 46 -4.43 11.40 6.34
C ILE A 46 -3.91 10.06 5.85
N PHE A 47 -3.17 10.08 4.74
CA PHE A 47 -2.69 8.89 4.05
C PHE A 47 -1.17 8.79 4.13
N ILE A 48 -0.68 7.58 4.39
CA ILE A 48 0.74 7.22 4.25
C ILE A 48 0.82 6.17 3.15
N HIS A 49 1.36 6.56 2.00
CA HIS A 49 1.56 5.66 0.87
C HIS A 49 2.97 5.07 0.90
N VAL A 50 3.05 3.79 1.28
CA VAL A 50 4.30 3.04 1.32
C VAL A 50 4.58 2.43 -0.05
N GLN A 51 5.61 2.92 -0.72
CA GLN A 51 6.09 2.44 -2.01
C GLN A 51 7.21 1.42 -1.81
N ARG A 52 7.27 0.41 -2.67
CA ARG A 52 8.28 -0.64 -2.63
C ARG A 52 8.87 -0.85 -4.02
N ASP A 53 10.13 -1.25 -4.06
CA ASP A 53 10.77 -1.73 -5.29
C ASP A 53 9.87 -2.76 -5.98
N ARG A 54 9.65 -2.56 -7.28
CA ARG A 54 8.63 -3.27 -8.05
C ARG A 54 8.92 -4.77 -8.11
N VAL A 55 10.17 -5.15 -8.34
CA VAL A 55 10.59 -6.56 -8.37
C VAL A 55 10.55 -7.17 -6.97
N GLU A 56 11.05 -6.48 -5.93
CA GLU A 56 10.96 -6.97 -4.55
C GLU A 56 9.49 -7.17 -4.11
N ASN A 57 8.57 -6.30 -4.56
CA ASN A 57 7.14 -6.42 -4.28
C ASN A 57 6.53 -7.61 -5.05
N ALA A 58 6.84 -7.74 -6.34
CA ALA A 58 6.37 -8.84 -7.18
C ALA A 58 6.78 -10.20 -6.60
N ILE A 59 8.03 -10.31 -6.17
CA ILE A 59 8.54 -11.51 -5.50
C ILE A 59 7.72 -11.83 -4.25
N SER A 60 7.49 -10.82 -3.39
CA SER A 60 6.72 -10.98 -2.16
C SER A 60 5.27 -11.41 -2.40
N ILE A 61 4.64 -10.89 -3.46
CA ILE A 61 3.27 -11.27 -3.83
C ILE A 61 3.26 -12.71 -4.33
N LEU A 62 4.19 -13.10 -5.20
CA LEU A 62 4.28 -14.46 -5.75
C LEU A 62 4.53 -15.52 -4.69
N GLU A 63 5.40 -15.24 -3.71
CA GLU A 63 5.57 -16.11 -2.54
C GLU A 63 4.24 -16.27 -1.78
N GLY A 64 3.51 -15.17 -1.57
CA GLY A 64 2.18 -15.20 -0.96
C GLY A 64 1.15 -15.99 -1.77
N ARG A 65 1.16 -15.85 -3.10
CA ARG A 65 0.29 -16.61 -4.01
C ARG A 65 0.56 -18.11 -3.87
N ASN A 66 1.82 -18.51 -3.87
CA ASN A 66 2.21 -19.90 -3.72
C ASN A 66 1.83 -20.46 -2.35
N ALA A 67 2.03 -19.70 -1.28
CA ALA A 67 1.64 -20.11 0.06
C ALA A 67 0.12 -20.29 0.20
N ALA A 68 -0.69 -19.46 -0.47
CA ALA A 68 -2.14 -19.51 -0.38
C ALA A 68 -2.78 -20.54 -1.33
N ASN A 69 -2.27 -20.66 -2.56
CA ASN A 69 -2.91 -21.41 -3.64
C ASN A 69 -2.11 -22.65 -4.09
N GLY A 70 -0.92 -22.86 -3.53
CA GLY A 70 0.02 -23.90 -3.97
C GLY A 70 0.59 -23.69 -5.38
N ASN A 71 0.38 -22.51 -5.97
CA ASN A 71 0.86 -22.16 -7.30
C ASN A 71 0.98 -20.64 -7.50
N PHE A 72 1.66 -20.22 -8.57
CA PHE A 72 1.91 -18.80 -8.88
C PHE A 72 0.87 -18.16 -9.83
N ASN A 73 0.11 -18.98 -10.57
CA ASN A 73 -0.73 -18.55 -11.69
C ASN A 73 -2.15 -18.14 -11.27
N THR A 74 -2.66 -18.71 -10.18
CA THR A 74 -3.95 -18.32 -9.60
C THR A 74 -3.80 -16.95 -8.95
N TRP A 75 -4.63 -16.00 -9.38
CA TRP A 75 -4.63 -14.65 -8.83
C TRP A 75 -4.83 -14.67 -7.31
N TRP A 76 -4.08 -13.83 -6.61
CA TRP A 76 -4.17 -13.69 -5.16
C TRP A 76 -3.82 -12.25 -4.75
N SER A 77 -4.27 -11.87 -3.55
CA SER A 77 -4.33 -10.48 -3.07
C SER A 77 -5.43 -9.69 -3.78
N VAL A 78 -5.33 -8.36 -3.70
CA VAL A 78 -6.33 -7.41 -4.18
C VAL A 78 -6.32 -7.36 -5.71
N PRO A 79 -7.46 -7.62 -6.41
CA PRO A 79 -7.58 -7.42 -7.85
C PRO A 79 -7.86 -5.93 -8.16
N PRO A 80 -6.95 -5.20 -8.81
CA PRO A 80 -7.22 -3.85 -9.30
C PRO A 80 -8.14 -3.86 -10.53
N PRO A 81 -8.84 -2.76 -10.82
CA PRO A 81 -9.59 -2.63 -12.08
C PRO A 81 -8.69 -2.94 -13.30
N GLY A 82 -9.18 -3.79 -14.21
CA GLY A 82 -8.45 -4.19 -15.42
C GLY A 82 -7.54 -5.41 -15.26
N TYR A 83 -7.51 -6.04 -14.08
CA TYR A 83 -6.72 -7.26 -13.85
C TYR A 83 -7.16 -8.44 -14.71
N GLU A 84 -8.41 -8.45 -15.17
CA GLU A 84 -8.99 -9.53 -15.98
C GLU A 84 -8.22 -9.75 -17.28
N ALA A 85 -7.65 -8.69 -17.86
CA ALA A 85 -6.83 -8.76 -19.08
C ALA A 85 -5.52 -9.55 -18.88
N TRP A 86 -5.11 -9.74 -17.63
CA TRP A 86 -3.89 -10.44 -17.26
C TRP A 86 -4.14 -11.89 -16.83
N ILE A 87 -5.39 -12.29 -16.66
CA ILE A 87 -5.72 -13.69 -16.33
C ILE A 87 -5.22 -14.60 -17.44
N GLY A 88 -4.47 -15.65 -17.06
CA GLY A 88 -3.87 -16.60 -18.01
C GLY A 88 -2.51 -16.21 -18.56
N GLN A 89 -2.04 -14.97 -18.32
CA GLN A 89 -0.66 -14.57 -18.62
C GLN A 89 0.32 -15.26 -17.66
N PRO A 90 1.64 -15.30 -17.96
CA PRO A 90 2.62 -15.84 -17.03
C PRO A 90 2.60 -15.09 -15.69
N ALA A 91 2.87 -15.79 -14.58
CA ALA A 91 2.73 -15.25 -13.24
C ALA A 91 3.53 -13.95 -13.00
N ALA A 92 4.71 -13.84 -13.61
CA ALA A 92 5.54 -12.63 -13.54
C ALA A 92 4.82 -11.41 -14.15
N ASP A 93 4.23 -11.55 -15.34
CA ASP A 93 3.49 -10.49 -16.02
C ASP A 93 2.25 -10.09 -15.22
N GLN A 94 1.50 -11.10 -14.74
CA GLN A 94 0.32 -10.84 -13.91
C GLN A 94 0.64 -9.99 -12.68
N VAL A 95 1.72 -10.32 -11.97
CA VAL A 95 2.06 -9.62 -10.73
C VAL A 95 2.65 -8.23 -10.99
N MET A 96 3.44 -8.06 -12.05
CA MET A 96 3.96 -6.74 -12.43
C MET A 96 2.81 -5.82 -12.84
N ALA A 97 1.87 -6.32 -13.64
CA ALA A 97 0.66 -5.59 -13.98
C ALA A 97 -0.22 -5.31 -12.76
N GLN A 98 -0.36 -6.26 -11.82
CA GLN A 98 -1.08 -6.02 -10.57
C GLN A 98 -0.53 -4.81 -9.83
N ILE A 99 0.80 -4.72 -9.69
CA ILE A 99 1.47 -3.60 -9.01
C ILE A 99 1.19 -2.30 -9.78
N ASP A 100 1.43 -2.29 -11.09
CA ASP A 100 1.27 -1.08 -11.91
C ASP A 100 -0.15 -0.55 -11.89
N LEU A 101 -1.14 -1.44 -12.01
CA LEU A 101 -2.56 -1.07 -11.97
C LEU A 101 -2.97 -0.49 -10.62
N ILE A 102 -2.43 -1.02 -9.52
CA ILE A 102 -2.69 -0.49 -8.17
C ILE A 102 -2.05 0.89 -8.01
N GLU A 103 -0.76 1.03 -8.35
CA GLU A 103 -0.04 2.31 -8.23
C GLU A 103 -0.66 3.38 -9.13
N ALA A 104 -0.99 3.04 -10.38
CA ALA A 104 -1.66 3.95 -11.30
C ALA A 104 -3.04 4.39 -10.79
N GLN A 105 -3.78 3.51 -10.09
CA GLN A 105 -5.05 3.86 -9.47
C GLN A 105 -4.83 4.82 -8.31
N ILE A 106 -3.89 4.53 -7.40
CA ILE A 106 -3.55 5.41 -6.27
C ILE A 106 -3.15 6.80 -6.78
N ASP A 107 -2.29 6.88 -7.80
CA ASP A 107 -1.83 8.14 -8.37
C ASP A 107 -2.94 8.91 -9.11
N ARG A 108 -3.86 8.21 -9.79
CA ARG A 108 -5.06 8.84 -10.36
C ARG A 108 -5.92 9.45 -9.26
N ASP A 109 -6.27 8.66 -8.24
CA ASP A 109 -7.19 9.08 -7.19
C ASP A 109 -6.59 10.20 -6.36
N THR A 110 -5.30 10.10 -6.03
CA THR A 110 -4.56 11.17 -5.32
C THR A 110 -4.66 12.49 -6.07
N ARG A 111 -4.50 12.49 -7.41
CA ARG A 111 -4.62 13.71 -8.22
C ARG A 111 -6.06 14.20 -8.33
N ASN A 112 -6.99 13.31 -8.63
CA ASN A 112 -8.41 13.66 -8.84
C ASN A 112 -9.06 14.22 -7.58
N LEU A 113 -8.68 13.69 -6.41
CA LEU A 113 -9.20 14.11 -5.11
C LEU A 113 -8.39 15.25 -4.47
N GLY A 114 -7.28 15.68 -5.09
CA GLY A 114 -6.44 16.76 -4.55
C GLY A 114 -5.72 16.41 -3.25
N LEU A 115 -5.34 15.15 -3.05
CA LEU A 115 -4.80 14.64 -1.78
C LEU A 115 -3.31 14.91 -1.59
N GLY A 116 -2.68 15.77 -2.41
CA GLY A 116 -1.23 16.06 -2.30
C GLY A 116 -0.82 16.44 -0.89
N ASP A 117 -1.61 17.32 -0.26
CA ASP A 117 -1.38 17.75 1.12
C ASP A 117 -1.88 16.74 2.16
N GLN A 118 -2.62 15.68 1.81
CA GLN A 118 -3.04 14.65 2.76
C GLN A 118 -2.23 13.35 2.61
N MET A 119 -1.32 13.28 1.64
CA MET A 119 -0.61 12.07 1.24
C MET A 119 0.89 12.18 1.50
N MET A 120 1.39 11.37 2.43
CA MET A 120 2.83 11.20 2.65
C MET A 120 3.32 9.98 1.88
N LYS A 121 4.09 10.19 0.81
CA LYS A 121 4.77 9.10 0.09
C LYS A 121 6.06 8.72 0.81
N VAL A 122 6.29 7.42 1.02
CA VAL A 122 7.44 6.90 1.75
C VAL A 122 7.97 5.62 1.09
N ASN A 123 9.29 5.46 1.02
CA ASN A 123 9.88 4.21 0.53
C ASN A 123 10.00 3.19 1.66
N TYR A 124 9.55 1.97 1.38
CA TYR A 124 9.68 0.81 2.27
C TYR A 124 11.13 0.57 2.72
N ARG A 125 12.09 0.77 1.80
CA ARG A 125 13.53 0.63 2.11
C ARG A 125 13.99 1.61 3.18
N ASP A 126 13.53 2.86 3.12
CA ASP A 126 13.90 3.90 4.09
C ASP A 126 13.31 3.60 5.46
N ILE A 127 12.05 3.15 5.50
CA ILE A 127 11.40 2.69 6.75
C ILE A 127 12.20 1.54 7.38
N CYS A 128 12.66 0.58 6.56
CA CYS A 128 13.43 -0.55 7.07
C CYS A 128 14.83 -0.15 7.54
N ALA A 129 15.47 0.80 6.87
CA ALA A 129 16.82 1.25 7.19
C ALA A 129 16.84 2.08 8.48
N ASP A 130 15.85 2.93 8.69
CA ASP A 130 15.75 3.79 9.86
C ASP A 130 14.28 4.05 10.27
N PRO A 131 13.69 3.13 11.07
CA PRO A 131 12.32 3.28 11.57
C PRO A 131 12.13 4.54 12.41
N ALA A 132 13.15 4.97 13.16
CA ALA A 132 13.08 6.15 14.01
C ALA A 132 12.96 7.44 13.18
N ALA A 133 13.76 7.57 12.13
CA ALA A 133 13.68 8.69 11.19
C ALA A 133 12.32 8.71 10.47
N PHE A 134 11.79 7.55 10.07
CA PHE A 134 10.44 7.46 9.51
C PHE A 134 9.38 7.97 10.50
N LEU A 135 9.41 7.50 11.76
CA LEU A 135 8.44 7.91 12.78
C LEU A 135 8.53 9.40 13.09
N SER A 136 9.72 9.97 13.18
CA SER A 136 9.92 11.41 13.35
C SER A 136 9.33 12.21 12.17
N ARG A 137 9.58 11.75 10.93
CA ARG A 137 9.00 12.38 9.74
C ARG A 137 7.48 12.27 9.70
N ALA A 138 6.93 11.12 10.08
CA ALA A 138 5.49 10.88 10.14
C ALA A 138 4.84 11.75 11.23
N GLN A 139 5.47 11.88 12.40
CA GLN A 139 5.01 12.75 13.48
C GLN A 139 4.95 14.21 13.03
N THR A 140 6.01 14.74 12.40
CA THR A 140 5.99 16.11 11.85
C THR A 140 4.88 16.31 10.82
N PHE A 141 4.69 15.33 9.92
CA PHE A 141 3.64 15.36 8.92
C PHE A 141 2.23 15.35 9.54
N LEU A 142 2.00 14.52 10.56
CA LEU A 142 0.72 14.42 11.24
C LEU A 142 0.45 15.67 12.11
N ASN A 143 1.45 16.17 12.83
CA ASN A 143 1.35 17.38 13.65
C ASN A 143 0.96 18.60 12.81
N SER A 144 1.52 18.75 11.59
CA SER A 144 1.17 19.87 10.71
C SER A 144 -0.27 19.80 10.17
N ARG A 145 -1.02 18.74 10.52
CA ARG A 145 -2.43 18.49 10.17
C ARG A 145 -3.31 18.37 11.41
N GLY A 146 -2.82 18.81 12.58
CA GLY A 146 -3.57 18.81 13.84
C GLY A 146 -3.67 17.45 14.52
N VAL A 147 -2.88 16.46 14.11
CA VAL A 147 -2.82 15.15 14.76
C VAL A 147 -1.54 15.07 15.59
N GLU A 148 -1.67 15.35 16.88
CA GLU A 148 -0.56 15.30 17.83
C GLU A 148 -0.33 13.86 18.31
N LEU A 149 0.86 13.32 18.04
CA LEU A 149 1.26 11.99 18.48
C LEU A 149 2.52 12.06 19.34
N SER A 150 2.61 11.17 20.32
CA SER A 150 3.84 10.89 21.05
C SER A 150 4.37 9.51 20.67
N LEU A 151 5.70 9.36 20.68
CA LEU A 151 6.34 8.06 20.49
C LEU A 151 6.07 7.19 21.72
N VAL A 152 5.69 5.94 21.49
CA VAL A 152 5.50 4.94 22.55
C VAL A 152 6.55 3.85 22.40
N GLY A 153 7.39 3.71 23.43
CA GLY A 153 8.51 2.77 23.43
C GLY A 153 9.61 3.16 22.44
N ASP A 154 10.57 2.24 22.26
CA ASP A 154 11.69 2.43 21.34
C ASP A 154 11.45 1.66 20.04
N PRO A 155 11.49 2.31 18.88
CA PRO A 155 11.43 1.60 17.62
C PRO A 155 12.71 0.77 17.42
N PRO A 156 12.63 -0.36 16.69
CA PRO A 156 13.83 -1.11 16.35
C PRO A 156 14.79 -0.24 15.53
N MET A 157 16.10 -0.46 15.70
CA MET A 157 17.12 0.28 14.93
C MET A 157 16.97 0.08 13.41
N ARG A 158 16.50 -1.10 12.99
CA ARG A 158 16.23 -1.44 11.59
C ARG A 158 15.25 -2.60 11.52
N PHE A 159 14.54 -2.72 10.40
CA PHE A 159 13.83 -3.94 10.05
C PHE A 159 14.68 -4.78 9.10
N GLU A 160 14.83 -6.07 9.41
CA GLU A 160 15.48 -7.00 8.48
C GLU A 160 14.62 -7.17 7.23
N ARG A 161 15.19 -6.83 6.08
CA ARG A 161 14.53 -7.10 4.80
C ARG A 161 14.66 -8.57 4.46
N ARG A 162 13.54 -9.27 4.40
CA ARG A 162 13.48 -10.66 3.98
C ARG A 162 14.05 -10.79 2.57
N ARG A 163 15.09 -11.62 2.40
CA ARG A 163 15.55 -12.07 1.08
C ARG A 163 14.74 -13.29 0.69
N SER A 164 14.05 -13.21 -0.44
CA SER A 164 13.30 -14.33 -1.00
C SER A 164 14.24 -15.22 -1.81
N ASN A 165 14.24 -16.51 -1.52
CA ASN A 165 14.98 -17.53 -2.27
C ASN A 165 14.06 -18.64 -2.80
N GLN A 166 12.73 -18.45 -2.76
CA GLN A 166 11.77 -19.54 -2.95
C GLN A 166 11.14 -19.59 -4.35
N LEU A 167 11.43 -18.60 -5.21
CA LEU A 167 10.87 -18.57 -6.56
C LEU A 167 11.76 -19.31 -7.57
N PRO A 168 11.17 -20.02 -8.55
CA PRO A 168 11.90 -20.56 -9.69
C PRO A 168 12.70 -19.46 -10.41
N LYS A 169 13.91 -19.81 -10.86
CA LYS A 169 14.84 -18.86 -11.50
C LYS A 169 14.23 -18.20 -12.73
N GLU A 170 13.45 -18.95 -13.50
CA GLU A 170 12.80 -18.48 -14.73
C GLU A 170 11.80 -17.35 -14.44
N ILE A 171 11.08 -17.42 -13.31
CA ILE A 171 10.16 -16.36 -12.88
C ILE A 171 10.95 -15.12 -12.47
N VAL A 172 12.02 -15.30 -11.69
CA VAL A 172 12.87 -14.18 -11.23
C VAL A 172 13.53 -13.46 -12.40
N ASP A 173 14.10 -14.21 -13.36
CA ASP A 173 14.72 -13.64 -14.55
C ASP A 173 13.70 -12.86 -15.39
N ARG A 174 12.47 -13.37 -15.51
CA ARG A 174 11.39 -12.67 -16.23
C ARG A 174 10.98 -11.37 -15.54
N LEU A 175 10.90 -11.34 -14.20
CA LEU A 175 10.61 -10.11 -13.46
C LEU A 175 11.66 -9.02 -13.74
N TRP A 176 12.94 -9.38 -13.72
CA TRP A 176 14.02 -8.43 -14.03
C TRP A 176 14.01 -7.97 -15.49
N ALA A 177 13.68 -8.86 -16.44
CA ALA A 177 13.53 -8.49 -17.83
C ALA A 177 12.38 -7.48 -18.04
N LEU A 178 11.23 -7.69 -17.37
CA LEU A 178 10.09 -6.77 -17.41
C LEU A 178 10.44 -5.41 -16.79
N GLU A 179 11.20 -5.40 -15.70
CA GLU A 179 11.67 -4.16 -15.08
C GLU A 179 12.57 -3.35 -16.01
N GLN A 180 13.57 -4.01 -16.63
CA GLN A 180 14.49 -3.37 -17.58
C GLN A 180 13.80 -2.86 -18.84
N GLY A 181 12.79 -3.59 -19.34
CA GLY A 181 11.97 -3.18 -20.47
C GLY A 181 11.15 -1.91 -20.18
N THR A 182 10.68 -1.75 -18.94
CA THR A 182 9.89 -0.58 -18.51
C THR A 182 10.73 0.70 -18.48
N THR A 183 12.03 0.59 -18.15
CA THR A 183 12.97 1.73 -18.12
C THR A 183 13.36 2.29 -19.49
N ASN A 184 13.08 1.58 -20.59
CA ASN A 184 13.47 2.02 -21.94
C ASN A 184 12.37 2.82 -22.68
N ASP A 185 11.19 2.98 -22.08
CA ASP A 185 10.04 3.70 -22.67
C ASP A 185 9.78 5.07 -21.99
N VAL A 186 10.82 5.72 -21.44
CA VAL A 186 10.75 7.07 -20.83
C VAL A 186 11.60 8.08 -21.60
#